data_AF-A0A843CCF7-F1
#
_entry.id   AF-A0A843CCF7-F1
#
_cell.length_a   1.000
_cell.length_b   1.000
_cell.length_c   1.000
_cell.angle_alpha   90.00
_cell.angle_beta   90.00
_cell.angle_gamma   90.00
#
_symmetry.space_group_name_H-M   'P 1'
#
loop_
_entity.id
_entity.type
_entity.pdbx_description
1 polymer ?
#
loop_
_entity_poly.entity_id
_entity_poly.type
_entity_poly.pdbx_seq_one_letter_code
_entity_poly.pdbx_strand_id
1 'polypeptide(L)'
;MKKEYVVVRIDAATDGAPYVILSLSLTKDFKENNQQLQTPFGGGVMGFTNMDDMMKNLNKMLSGGSFGGPSGLTSLKVDMREYKDLGISVGDKVYLELSKAESSGV
;
A
#
# COMPACT_ATOMS: atom_id res chain seq x y z
N MET A 1 19.97 -5.55 -3.85
CA MET A 1 19.51 -4.66 -2.77
C MET A 1 18.30 -5.29 -2.11
N LYS A 2 18.34 -5.55 -0.79
CA LYS A 2 17.26 -6.18 -0.03
C LYS A 2 16.55 -5.14 0.85
N LYS A 3 15.22 -5.07 0.76
CA LYS A 3 14.38 -4.17 1.56
C LYS A 3 13.22 -4.93 2.20
N GLU A 4 12.78 -4.49 3.37
CA GLU A 4 11.68 -5.08 4.13
C GLU A 4 10.38 -4.32 3.86
N TYR A 5 9.31 -5.07 3.63
CA TYR A 5 7.98 -4.56 3.35
C TYR A 5 6.92 -5.31 4.17
N VAL A 6 5.75 -4.72 4.29
CA VAL A 6 4.53 -5.31 4.83
C VAL A 6 3.48 -5.33 3.73
N VAL A 7 2.82 -6.47 3.56
CA VAL A 7 1.71 -6.61 2.61
C VAL A 7 0.51 -5.87 3.17
N VAL A 8 0.05 -4.83 2.47
CA VAL A 8 -1.10 -4.03 2.93
C VAL A 8 -2.39 -4.35 2.18
N ARG A 9 -2.28 -4.88 0.95
CA ARG A 9 -3.44 -5.22 0.12
C ARG A 9 -3.09 -6.29 -0.90
N ILE A 10 -4.07 -7.14 -1.20
CA ILE A 10 -4.01 -8.16 -2.23
C ILE A 10 -5.30 -8.03 -3.05
N ASP A 11 -5.17 -7.68 -4.32
CA ASP A 11 -6.31 -7.56 -5.24
C ASP A 11 -6.25 -8.65 -6.31
N ALA A 12 -7.38 -9.31 -6.57
CA ALA A 12 -7.50 -10.19 -7.72
C ALA A 12 -7.61 -9.38 -9.01
N ALA A 13 -7.13 -9.94 -10.12
CA ALA A 13 -7.27 -9.30 -11.42
C ALA A 13 -8.75 -9.09 -11.79
N THR A 14 -9.09 -7.86 -12.20
CA THR A 14 -10.45 -7.48 -12.60
C THR A 14 -10.79 -7.90 -14.03
N ASP A 15 -9.80 -8.32 -14.81
CA ASP A 15 -9.88 -8.78 -16.19
C ASP A 15 -10.06 -10.30 -16.32
N GLY A 16 -10.15 -11.02 -15.19
CA GLY A 16 -10.31 -12.47 -15.15
C GLY A 16 -9.03 -13.27 -15.45
N ALA A 17 -7.89 -12.61 -15.65
CA ALA A 17 -6.63 -13.30 -15.83
C ALA A 17 -6.11 -13.85 -14.49
N PRO A 18 -5.31 -14.93 -14.49
CA PRO A 18 -4.87 -15.62 -13.27
C PRO A 18 -3.69 -14.89 -12.60
N TYR A 19 -3.87 -13.63 -12.23
CA TYR A 19 -2.87 -12.88 -11.45
C TYR A 19 -3.52 -12.13 -10.28
N VAL A 20 -2.68 -11.76 -9.31
CA VAL A 20 -3.01 -10.86 -8.21
C VAL A 20 -2.08 -9.65 -8.22
N ILE A 21 -2.54 -8.56 -7.64
CA ILE A 21 -1.75 -7.35 -7.42
C ILE A 21 -1.50 -7.23 -5.92
N LEU A 22 -0.24 -7.36 -5.52
CA LEU A 22 0.21 -7.16 -4.15
C LEU A 22 0.60 -5.69 -3.98
N SER A 23 0.01 -5.02 -3.00
CA SER A 23 0.48 -3.69 -2.57
C SER A 23 1.31 -3.85 -1.30
N LEU A 24 2.54 -3.38 -1.35
CA LEU A 24 3.54 -3.50 -0.30
C LEU A 24 3.88 -2.11 0.24
N SER A 25 3.86 -1.94 1.56
CA SER A 25 4.34 -0.72 2.23
C SER A 25 5.68 -1.00 2.91
N LEU A 26 6.56 -0.02 3.01
CA LEU A 26 7.77 -0.18 3.83
C LEU A 26 7.37 -0.36 5.30
N THR A 27 8.09 -1.20 6.05
CA THR A 27 7.78 -1.42 7.48
C THR A 27 7.80 -0.12 8.30
N LYS A 28 8.58 0.88 7.85
CA LYS A 28 8.66 2.21 8.47
C LYS A 28 7.35 2.99 8.29
N ASP A 29 6.84 3.01 7.06
CA ASP A 29 5.63 3.75 6.68
C ASP A 29 4.34 3.04 7.18
N PHE A 30 4.37 1.71 7.32
CA PHE A 30 3.26 0.93 7.87
C PHE A 30 2.97 1.26 9.34
N LYS A 31 4.01 1.50 10.15
CA LYS A 31 3.84 1.88 11.57
C LYS A 31 3.24 3.28 11.73
N GLU A 32 3.54 4.20 10.82
CA GLU A 32 2.94 5.53 10.79
C GLU A 32 1.46 5.47 10.35
N ASN A 33 1.13 4.61 9.39
CA ASN A 33 -0.24 4.46 8.89
C ASN A 33 -1.18 3.75 9.90
N ASN A 34 -0.64 2.92 10.80
CA ASN A 34 -1.43 2.30 11.88
C ASN A 34 -1.83 3.29 13.00
N GLN A 35 -1.26 4.50 13.00
CA GLN A 35 -1.78 5.63 13.81
C GLN A 35 -2.85 6.45 13.06
N GLN A 36 -3.04 6.18 11.76
CA GLN A 36 -4.02 6.84 10.89
C GLN A 36 -5.14 5.91 10.45
N LEU A 37 -5.27 4.72 11.05
CA LEU A 37 -6.50 3.93 11.05
C LEU A 37 -7.57 4.55 11.97
N GLN A 38 -7.77 5.87 11.87
CA GLN A 38 -9.07 6.48 12.14
C GLN A 38 -9.81 6.51 10.83
N THR A 39 -10.58 5.46 10.59
CA THR A 39 -11.59 5.42 9.53
C THR A 39 -12.36 6.75 9.51
N PRO A 40 -12.55 7.40 8.35
CA PRO A 40 -13.36 8.63 8.25
C PRO A 40 -14.85 8.41 8.51
N PHE A 41 -15.27 7.19 8.86
CA PHE A 41 -16.67 6.81 9.11
C PHE A 41 -16.88 6.06 10.43
N GLY A 42 -16.01 6.24 11.43
CA GLY A 42 -16.08 5.49 12.68
C GLY A 42 -15.83 6.32 13.93
N GLY A 43 -16.86 7.07 14.37
CA GLY A 43 -17.13 7.35 15.78
C GLY A 43 -16.07 8.07 16.61
N GLY A 44 -16.10 9.40 16.60
CA GLY A 44 -15.33 10.23 17.52
C GLY A 44 -15.71 11.69 17.41
N VAL A 45 -16.93 12.03 17.84
CA VAL A 45 -17.37 13.40 18.13
C VAL A 45 -16.53 13.99 19.26
N MET A 46 -15.27 14.33 18.98
CA MET A 46 -14.41 15.13 19.87
C MET A 46 -13.20 15.66 19.10
N GLY A 47 -13.38 16.66 18.25
CA GLY A 47 -12.21 17.29 17.62
C GLY A 47 -12.45 18.37 16.56
N PHE A 48 -13.64 18.45 15.96
CA PHE A 48 -13.92 19.50 14.96
C PHE A 48 -14.83 20.56 15.58
N THR A 49 -14.21 21.60 16.13
CA THR A 49 -14.95 22.77 16.64
C THR A 49 -15.45 23.68 15.51
N ASN A 50 -14.98 23.52 14.25
CA ASN A 50 -15.36 24.39 13.12
C ASN A 50 -15.42 23.66 11.75
N MET A 51 -16.39 24.05 10.91
CA MET A 51 -16.60 23.54 9.54
C MET A 51 -15.46 23.93 8.58
N ASP A 52 -14.80 25.07 8.81
CA ASP A 52 -13.62 25.52 8.05
C ASP A 52 -12.40 24.60 8.22
N ASP A 53 -12.18 24.05 9.42
CA ASP A 53 -11.09 23.09 9.67
C ASP A 53 -11.38 21.72 9.04
N MET A 54 -12.65 21.35 8.96
CA MET A 54 -13.06 20.15 8.23
C MET A 54 -12.82 20.31 6.72
N MET A 55 -13.15 21.46 6.12
CA MET A 55 -12.88 21.72 4.69
C MET A 55 -11.38 21.81 4.38
N LYS A 56 -10.57 22.39 5.27
CA LYS A 56 -9.12 22.44 5.09
C LYS A 56 -8.49 21.05 5.17
N ASN A 57 -8.87 20.23 6.15
CA ASN A 57 -8.39 18.85 6.26
C ASN A 57 -8.92 17.96 5.14
N LEU A 58 -10.16 18.16 4.70
CA LEU A 58 -10.72 17.48 3.53
C LEU A 58 -9.96 17.87 2.26
N ASN A 59 -9.65 19.14 2.03
CA ASN A 59 -8.86 19.57 0.89
C ASN A 59 -7.44 19.01 0.99
N LYS A 60 -6.82 18.97 2.18
CA LYS A 60 -5.50 18.34 2.39
C LYS A 60 -5.51 16.82 2.17
N MET A 61 -6.62 16.16 2.51
CA MET A 61 -6.82 14.72 2.33
C MET A 61 -7.18 14.36 0.87
N LEU A 62 -7.98 15.18 0.19
CA LEU A 62 -8.32 15.03 -1.22
C LEU A 62 -7.17 15.43 -2.13
N SER A 63 -6.48 16.53 -1.84
CA SER A 63 -5.29 16.98 -2.60
C SER A 63 -4.01 16.22 -2.23
N GLY A 64 -4.02 15.45 -1.14
CA GLY A 64 -2.84 14.74 -0.62
C GLY A 64 -2.83 13.22 -0.80
N GLY A 65 -3.85 12.58 -1.37
CA GLY A 65 -3.85 11.11 -1.38
C GLY A 65 -4.85 10.38 -2.26
N SER A 66 -5.59 11.09 -3.12
CA SER A 66 -6.48 10.45 -4.07
C SER A 66 -5.97 10.74 -5.48
N PHE A 67 -5.67 9.68 -6.23
CA PHE A 67 -5.26 9.71 -7.63
C PHE A 67 -3.80 10.12 -7.95
N GLY A 68 -2.89 9.14 -7.86
CA GLY A 68 -1.73 9.05 -8.76
C GLY A 68 -0.45 9.78 -8.34
N GLY A 69 0.43 9.10 -7.60
CA GLY A 69 1.78 9.57 -7.29
C GLY A 69 2.28 9.04 -5.95
N PRO A 70 3.59 8.84 -5.74
CA PRO A 70 4.15 7.73 -4.97
C PRO A 70 4.04 7.88 -3.44
N SER A 71 2.84 7.66 -2.89
CA SER A 71 2.70 7.36 -1.47
C SER A 71 3.19 5.94 -1.20
N GLY A 72 4.51 5.77 -0.99
CA GLY A 72 5.16 4.67 -0.26
C GLY A 72 4.83 3.21 -0.60
N LEU A 73 3.98 2.96 -1.60
CA LEU A 73 3.39 1.66 -1.90
C LEU A 73 4.03 1.11 -3.17
N THR A 74 4.66 -0.05 -3.02
CA THR A 74 5.21 -0.83 -4.12
C THR A 74 4.17 -1.85 -4.56
N SER A 75 3.71 -1.76 -5.81
CA SER A 75 2.76 -2.73 -6.36
C SER A 75 3.49 -3.79 -7.20
N LEU A 76 3.23 -5.07 -6.91
CA LEU A 76 3.79 -6.21 -7.64
C LEU A 76 2.67 -7.04 -8.25
N LYS A 77 2.74 -7.29 -9.56
CA LYS A 77 1.86 -8.26 -10.22
C LYS A 77 2.48 -9.65 -10.07
N VAL A 78 1.72 -10.58 -9.51
CA VAL A 78 2.17 -11.96 -9.22
C VAL A 78 1.17 -12.94 -9.82
N ASP A 79 1.65 -14.01 -10.44
CA ASP A 79 0.79 -15.07 -10.97
C ASP A 79 0.04 -15.79 -9.85
N MET A 80 -1.17 -16.28 -10.13
CA MET A 80 -2.02 -16.95 -9.14
C MET A 80 -1.39 -18.25 -8.58
N ARG A 81 -0.55 -18.95 -9.37
CA ARG A 81 0.18 -20.13 -8.89
C ARG A 81 1.27 -19.73 -7.92
N GLU A 82 2.10 -18.77 -8.32
CA GLU A 82 3.18 -18.25 -7.50
C GLU A 82 2.67 -17.65 -6.19
N TYR A 83 1.57 -16.89 -6.24
CA TYR A 83 0.91 -16.37 -5.04
C TYR A 83 0.50 -17.49 -4.06
N LYS A 84 -0.06 -18.59 -4.56
CA LYS A 84 -0.46 -19.74 -3.73
C LYS A 84 0.73 -20.48 -3.15
N ASP A 85 1.79 -20.64 -3.93
CA ASP A 85 3.01 -21.31 -3.50
C ASP A 85 3.76 -20.48 -2.44
N LEU A 86 3.72 -19.15 -2.56
CA LEU A 86 4.33 -18.22 -1.60
C LEU A 86 3.55 -18.12 -0.27
N GLY A 87 2.25 -18.44 -0.25
CA GLY A 87 1.44 -18.44 0.96
C GLY A 87 1.30 -17.09 1.67
N ILE A 88 1.50 -15.98 0.92
CA ILE A 88 1.55 -14.62 1.47
C ILE A 88 0.15 -14.11 1.80
N SER A 89 0.00 -13.48 2.96
CA SER A 89 -1.24 -12.87 3.45
C SER A 89 -1.07 -11.38 3.74
N VAL A 90 -2.20 -10.65 3.85
CA VAL A 90 -2.18 -9.25 4.28
C VAL A 90 -1.69 -9.18 5.73
N GLY A 91 -0.75 -8.27 6.00
CA GLY A 91 -0.05 -8.12 7.28
C GLY A 91 1.29 -8.85 7.34
N ASP A 92 1.59 -9.73 6.38
CA ASP A 92 2.86 -10.44 6.36
C ASP A 92 4.02 -9.49 6.08
N LYS A 93 5.09 -9.71 6.82
CA LYS A 93 6.37 -9.05 6.61
C LYS A 93 7.18 -9.85 5.58
N VAL A 94 7.51 -9.23 4.46
CA VAL A 94 8.22 -9.84 3.35
C VAL A 94 9.49 -9.07 3.02
N TYR A 95 10.49 -9.76 2.46
CA TYR A 95 11.71 -9.14 1.96
C TYR A 95 11.71 -9.18 0.44
N LEU A 96 11.88 -8.01 -0.17
CA LEU A 96 12.01 -7.89 -1.61
C LEU A 96 13.48 -7.61 -1.93
N GLU A 97 14.07 -8.50 -2.73
CA GLU A 97 15.45 -8.39 -3.19
C GLU A 97 15.49 -8.06 -4.68
N LEU A 98 16.09 -6.91 -5.00
CA LEU A 98 16.31 -6.45 -6.36
C LEU A 98 17.79 -6.65 -6.71
N SER A 99 18.07 -7.60 -7.60
CA SER A 99 19.38 -7.74 -8.24
C SER A 99 19.37 -7.03 -9.59
N LYS A 100 20.34 -6.14 -9.83
CA LYS A 100 20.56 -5.59 -11.17
C LYS A 100 21.23 -6.68 -12.00
N ALA A 101 20.61 -7.14 -13.07
CA ALA A 101 21.28 -7.98 -14.04
C ALA A 101 22.40 -7.15 -14.70
N GLU A 102 23.65 -7.57 -14.54
CA GLU A 102 24.74 -7.01 -15.34
C GLU A 102 24.59 -7.58 -16.76
N SER A 103 23.86 -6.85 -17.60
CA SER A 103 23.91 -7.04 -19.05
C SER A 103 25.29 -6.59 -19.50
N SER A 104 26.28 -7.48 -19.48
CA SER A 104 27.43 -7.37 -20.38
C SER A 104 26.85 -7.31 -21.79
N GLY A 105 26.93 -6.14 -22.43
CA GLY A 105 26.45 -5.94 -23.79
C GLY A 105 27.06 -6.99 -24.71
N VAL A 106 26.23 -7.51 -25.61
CA VAL A 106 26.71 -8.12 -26.85
C VAL A 106 26.58 -7.06 -27.93
#